data_AF-A0A347AGA9-F1
#
_entry.id   AF-A0A347AGA9-F1
#
_cell.length_a   1.000
_cell.length_b   1.000
_cell.length_c   1.000
_cell.angle_alpha   90.00
_cell.angle_beta   90.00
_cell.angle_gamma   90.00
#
_symmetry.space_group_name_H-M   'P 1'
#
loop_
_entity.id
_entity.type
_entity.pdbx_description
1 polymer ?
#
loop_
_entity_poly.entity_id
_entity_poly.type
_entity_poly.pdbx_seq_one_letter_code
_entity_poly.pdbx_strand_id
1 'polypeptide(L)'
;MVLSCKCGNNCIKIASDVLENISSFYQPCAECEDFKLKKFKPLKDQMDLKKIDSNLGRCGCGKRHMDVVMVQILKIMIDEGLKSIKSTLRMVGTPLITPGYPTPYIPYLPEKSLVIVVDEMGKGCAERILREVPEVKGVLKGDPKKTVGLKDSRSDSYVYELLSGCDMRCDIVPSPSGNICIYKNQKEIHIEFSRSNSPKIEKILRIQSKYDSPKILDSTCGPGTLGIASLKSDAQKVVFNDIWPPAVEMTLINLEVNGFPVERLVNMNNTNPKGQLDGLIASGDKFEVYCMDIRDLVNDLNEKFDIGIVDTFPGVENQEFVKSLSTLCQEIIII
;
A
#
# COMPACT_ATOMS: atom_id res chain seq x y z
N MET A 1 12.11 4.86 -16.15
CA MET A 1 11.90 3.39 -16.13
C MET A 1 10.56 3.03 -16.80
N VAL A 2 10.39 1.85 -17.42
CA VAL A 2 9.04 1.38 -17.84
C VAL A 2 8.30 0.85 -16.61
N LEU A 3 7.26 1.57 -16.18
CA LEU A 3 6.40 1.15 -15.07
C LEU A 3 5.58 -0.07 -15.51
N SER A 4 5.80 -1.21 -14.85
CA SER A 4 5.06 -2.44 -15.13
C SER A 4 4.64 -3.13 -13.84
N CYS A 5 3.44 -3.72 -13.87
CA CYS A 5 2.92 -4.49 -12.75
C CYS A 5 3.24 -5.97 -12.90
N LYS A 6 3.46 -6.68 -11.80
CA LYS A 6 3.71 -8.14 -11.77
C LYS A 6 2.59 -8.96 -12.43
N CYS A 7 1.37 -8.41 -12.55
CA CYS A 7 0.26 -9.07 -13.22
C CYS A 7 0.24 -8.90 -14.76
N GLY A 8 1.21 -8.18 -15.34
CA GLY A 8 1.30 -7.91 -16.78
C GLY A 8 0.35 -6.84 -17.31
N ASN A 9 -0.56 -6.32 -16.49
CA ASN A 9 -1.49 -5.26 -16.87
C ASN A 9 -0.98 -3.85 -16.51
N ASN A 10 -1.60 -2.82 -17.10
CA ASN A 10 -1.31 -1.42 -16.81
C ASN A 10 -1.97 -0.95 -15.48
N CYS A 11 -1.47 -1.47 -14.35
CA CYS A 11 -2.00 -1.17 -13.02
C CYS A 11 -1.38 0.05 -12.34
N ILE A 12 -0.26 0.56 -12.88
CA ILE A 12 0.52 1.67 -12.31
C ILE A 12 0.35 2.85 -13.25
N LYS A 13 -0.04 4.01 -12.70
CA LYS A 13 -0.20 5.26 -13.43
C LYS A 13 0.61 6.34 -12.73
N ILE A 14 1.05 7.35 -13.48
CA ILE A 14 1.69 8.53 -12.89
C ILE A 14 0.70 9.28 -12.00
N ALA A 15 1.22 10.01 -11.00
CA ALA A 15 0.39 10.64 -9.97
C ALA A 15 -0.62 11.63 -10.57
N SER A 16 -0.26 12.38 -11.61
CA SER A 16 -1.17 13.32 -12.29
C SER A 16 -2.44 12.61 -12.80
N ASP A 17 -2.29 11.44 -13.41
CA ASP A 17 -3.40 10.68 -14.01
C ASP A 17 -4.30 10.06 -12.94
N VAL A 18 -3.72 9.64 -11.81
CA VAL A 18 -4.48 9.10 -10.68
C VAL A 18 -5.29 10.22 -10.01
N LEU A 19 -4.70 11.40 -9.88
CA LEU A 19 -5.29 12.52 -9.15
C LEU A 19 -6.34 13.30 -9.94
N GLU A 20 -6.29 13.29 -11.27
CA GLU A 20 -7.19 14.06 -12.15
C GLU A 20 -8.68 13.88 -11.79
N ASN A 21 -9.09 12.66 -11.46
CA ASN A 21 -10.50 12.31 -11.21
C ASN A 21 -10.75 11.71 -9.82
N ILE A 22 -9.82 11.86 -8.88
CA ILE A 22 -9.93 11.15 -7.59
C ILE A 22 -11.17 11.54 -6.78
N SER A 23 -11.56 12.82 -6.82
CA SER A 23 -12.68 13.36 -6.04
C SER A 23 -14.04 12.75 -6.42
N SER A 24 -14.21 12.38 -7.70
CA SER A 24 -15.42 11.78 -8.25
C SER A 24 -15.32 10.26 -8.44
N PHE A 25 -14.13 9.68 -8.27
CA PHE A 25 -13.85 8.28 -8.55
C PHE A 25 -14.84 7.33 -7.85
N TYR A 26 -15.07 7.54 -6.55
CA TYR A 26 -16.02 6.75 -5.74
C TYR A 26 -17.43 7.35 -5.62
N GLN A 27 -17.68 8.51 -6.22
CA GLN A 27 -18.99 9.16 -6.10
C GLN A 27 -20.06 8.36 -6.87
N PRO A 28 -21.26 8.19 -6.29
CA PRO A 28 -22.40 7.67 -7.02
C PRO A 28 -22.89 8.66 -8.08
N CYS A 29 -23.50 8.14 -9.14
CA CYS A 29 -24.36 8.95 -10.02
C CYS A 29 -25.79 9.01 -9.45
N ALA A 30 -26.68 9.81 -10.05
CA ALA A 30 -28.07 9.93 -9.60
C ALA A 30 -28.86 8.61 -9.62
N GLU A 31 -28.47 7.67 -10.49
CA GLU A 31 -29.11 6.36 -10.66
C GLU A 31 -28.47 5.26 -9.79
N CYS A 32 -27.45 5.57 -8.98
CA CYS A 32 -26.88 4.60 -8.06
C CYS A 32 -27.83 4.39 -6.88
N GLU A 33 -28.26 3.15 -6.68
CA GLU A 33 -29.06 2.76 -5.52
C GLU A 33 -28.20 2.77 -4.23
N ASP A 34 -28.76 3.35 -3.16
CA ASP A 34 -28.16 3.34 -1.82
C ASP A 34 -28.62 2.12 -1.00
N PHE A 35 -27.68 1.28 -0.58
CA PHE A 35 -27.96 0.03 0.12
C PHE A 35 -27.71 0.15 1.62
N LYS A 36 -28.79 0.17 2.41
CA LYS A 36 -28.72 0.25 3.88
C LYS A 36 -28.61 -1.14 4.54
N LEU A 37 -27.46 -1.80 4.34
CA LEU A 37 -27.19 -3.13 4.89
C LEU A 37 -26.67 -3.07 6.33
N LYS A 38 -27.21 -3.93 7.21
CA LYS A 38 -26.74 -4.08 8.60
C LYS A 38 -25.56 -5.07 8.63
N LYS A 39 -24.34 -4.56 8.81
CA LYS A 39 -23.09 -5.36 8.77
C LYS A 39 -22.99 -6.49 9.79
N PHE A 40 -23.74 -6.40 10.89
CA PHE A 40 -23.77 -7.38 11.98
C PHE A 40 -24.91 -8.39 11.88
N LYS A 41 -25.86 -8.20 10.96
CA LYS A 41 -26.99 -9.11 10.79
C LYS A 41 -26.61 -10.17 9.75
N PRO A 42 -26.96 -11.46 9.94
CA PRO A 42 -26.74 -12.48 8.93
C PRO A 42 -27.31 -12.08 7.57
N LEU A 43 -26.62 -12.43 6.48
CA LEU A 43 -27.03 -12.03 5.14
C LEU A 43 -28.44 -12.56 4.79
N LYS A 44 -28.71 -13.82 5.13
CA LYS A 44 -30.00 -14.47 4.87
C LYS A 44 -31.20 -13.78 5.53
N ASP A 45 -30.97 -13.03 6.61
CA ASP A 45 -32.04 -12.34 7.35
C ASP A 45 -32.29 -10.94 6.79
N GLN A 46 -31.56 -10.53 5.76
CA GLN A 46 -31.65 -9.23 5.09
C GLN A 46 -32.05 -9.36 3.63
N MET A 47 -31.63 -10.43 2.97
CA MET A 47 -31.84 -10.65 1.55
C MET A 47 -32.11 -12.13 1.25
N ASP A 48 -32.96 -12.38 0.26
CA ASP A 48 -33.11 -13.72 -0.30
C ASP A 48 -31.84 -14.10 -1.08
N LEU A 49 -31.10 -15.08 -0.58
CA LEU A 49 -29.85 -15.55 -1.17
C LEU A 49 -30.02 -15.98 -2.63
N LYS A 50 -31.21 -16.44 -3.05
CA LYS A 50 -31.48 -16.85 -4.44
C LYS A 50 -31.55 -15.68 -5.42
N LYS A 51 -31.76 -14.47 -4.91
CA LYS A 51 -31.85 -13.24 -5.72
C LYS A 51 -30.54 -12.46 -5.79
N ILE A 52 -29.48 -12.96 -5.13
CA ILE A 52 -28.16 -12.34 -5.16
C ILE A 52 -27.40 -12.93 -6.36
N ASP A 53 -27.26 -12.11 -7.40
CA ASP A 53 -26.49 -12.42 -8.60
C ASP A 53 -25.48 -11.29 -8.91
N SER A 54 -24.77 -11.41 -10.03
CA SER A 54 -23.77 -10.44 -10.50
C SER A 54 -24.36 -9.12 -11.02
N ASN A 55 -25.69 -8.96 -11.06
CA ASN A 55 -26.35 -7.71 -11.48
C ASN A 55 -26.88 -6.89 -10.30
N LEU A 56 -27.08 -7.51 -9.13
CA LEU A 56 -27.56 -6.82 -7.92
C LEU A 56 -26.77 -5.53 -7.64
N GLY A 57 -27.48 -4.41 -7.54
CA GLY A 57 -26.94 -3.09 -7.20
C GLY A 57 -25.94 -2.51 -8.20
N ARG A 58 -25.78 -3.12 -9.38
CA ARG A 58 -24.89 -2.59 -10.43
C ARG A 58 -25.59 -1.43 -11.15
N CYS A 59 -24.96 -0.26 -11.13
CA CYS A 59 -25.49 0.91 -11.83
C CYS A 59 -24.98 0.96 -13.28
N GLY A 60 -25.74 1.60 -14.17
CA GLY A 60 -25.34 1.87 -15.57
C GLY A 60 -24.07 2.71 -15.70
N CYS A 61 -23.69 3.47 -14.66
CA CYS A 61 -22.41 4.18 -14.62
C CYS A 61 -21.19 3.26 -14.38
N GLY A 62 -21.40 1.95 -14.23
CA GLY A 62 -20.33 0.96 -14.03
C GLY A 62 -19.84 0.83 -12.60
N LYS A 63 -20.49 1.49 -11.63
CA LYS A 63 -20.15 1.41 -10.20
C LYS A 63 -21.18 0.63 -9.40
N ARG A 64 -20.75 0.11 -8.25
CA ARG A 64 -21.61 -0.62 -7.29
C ARG A 64 -21.28 -0.23 -5.86
N HIS A 65 -22.30 -0.07 -5.01
CA HIS A 65 -22.10 0.22 -3.58
C HIS A 65 -21.23 -0.86 -2.92
N MET A 66 -20.18 -0.48 -2.17
CA MET A 66 -19.18 -1.42 -1.63
C MET A 66 -19.80 -2.53 -0.78
N ASP A 67 -20.80 -2.24 0.06
CA ASP A 67 -21.41 -3.30 0.88
C ASP A 67 -22.15 -4.34 0.00
N VAL A 68 -22.63 -3.99 -1.20
CA VAL A 68 -23.24 -4.94 -2.15
C VAL A 68 -22.18 -5.81 -2.83
N VAL A 69 -21.01 -5.24 -3.15
CA VAL A 69 -19.84 -6.01 -3.59
C VAL A 69 -19.50 -7.06 -2.53
N MET A 70 -19.46 -6.66 -1.26
CA MET A 70 -19.22 -7.58 -0.14
C MET A 70 -20.32 -8.63 0.05
N VAL A 71 -21.59 -8.30 -0.24
CA VAL A 71 -22.71 -9.26 -0.27
C VAL A 71 -22.47 -10.35 -1.30
N GLN A 72 -22.07 -10.00 -2.52
CA GLN A 72 -21.80 -10.99 -3.58
C GLN A 72 -20.63 -11.90 -3.21
N ILE A 73 -19.55 -11.35 -2.67
CA ILE A 73 -18.42 -12.16 -2.19
C ILE A 73 -18.88 -13.12 -1.09
N LEU A 74 -19.64 -12.64 -0.10
CA LEU A 74 -20.17 -13.48 0.98
C LEU A 74 -21.06 -14.61 0.43
N LYS A 75 -21.92 -14.30 -0.55
CA LYS A 75 -22.78 -15.29 -1.20
C LYS A 75 -21.96 -16.39 -1.88
N ILE A 76 -20.92 -16.03 -2.63
CA ILE A 76 -20.01 -17.01 -3.25
C ILE A 76 -19.34 -17.86 -2.16
N MET A 77 -18.84 -17.25 -1.09
CA MET A 77 -18.23 -17.99 0.03
C MET A 77 -19.21 -18.95 0.72
N ILE A 78 -20.50 -18.61 0.79
CA ILE A 78 -21.55 -19.50 1.32
C ILE A 78 -21.80 -20.67 0.37
N ASP A 79 -21.89 -20.41 -0.94
CA ASP A 79 -22.12 -21.45 -1.95
C ASP A 79 -20.97 -22.45 -2.01
N GLU A 80 -19.74 -21.99 -1.83
CA GLU A 80 -18.52 -22.81 -1.77
C GLU A 80 -18.33 -23.48 -0.38
N GLY A 81 -19.25 -23.29 0.56
CA GLY A 81 -19.20 -23.90 1.89
C GLY A 81 -18.14 -23.32 2.84
N LEU A 82 -17.46 -22.23 2.46
CA LEU A 82 -16.44 -21.56 3.29
C LEU A 82 -17.04 -20.73 4.43
N LYS A 83 -18.25 -20.22 4.25
CA LYS A 83 -18.99 -19.47 5.27
C LYS A 83 -20.40 -20.05 5.41
N SER A 84 -21.01 -19.87 6.57
CA SER A 84 -22.36 -20.39 6.84
C SER A 84 -23.44 -19.39 6.44
N ILE A 85 -24.68 -19.85 6.30
CA ILE A 85 -25.84 -18.95 6.09
C ILE A 85 -26.06 -17.95 7.23
N LYS A 86 -25.44 -18.18 8.40
CA LYS A 86 -25.48 -17.25 9.56
C LYS A 86 -24.39 -16.18 9.49
N SER A 87 -23.51 -16.24 8.50
CA SER A 87 -22.39 -15.31 8.36
C SER A 87 -22.86 -13.90 7.99
N THR A 88 -22.07 -12.92 8.43
CA THR A 88 -22.33 -11.49 8.28
C THR A 88 -21.28 -10.86 7.37
N LEU A 89 -21.50 -9.63 6.89
CA LEU A 89 -20.56 -8.94 6.01
C LEU A 89 -19.17 -8.72 6.65
N ARG A 90 -19.10 -8.62 7.98
CA ARG A 90 -17.81 -8.50 8.70
C ARG A 90 -16.94 -9.75 8.60
N MET A 91 -17.51 -10.89 8.22
CA MET A 91 -16.81 -12.17 8.17
C MET A 91 -16.24 -12.51 6.78
N VAL A 92 -16.43 -11.62 5.80
CA VAL A 92 -15.95 -11.80 4.43
C VAL A 92 -14.43 -11.64 4.37
N GLY A 93 -13.93 -10.52 4.89
CA GLY A 93 -12.52 -10.15 4.82
C GLY A 93 -12.34 -8.64 5.00
N THR A 94 -11.10 -8.20 4.82
CA THR A 94 -10.72 -6.77 4.85
C THR A 94 -10.73 -6.21 3.42
N PRO A 95 -11.69 -5.33 3.07
CA PRO A 95 -11.71 -4.68 1.78
C PRO A 95 -10.65 -3.56 1.70
N LEU A 96 -9.81 -3.61 0.68
CA LEU A 96 -8.76 -2.63 0.41
C LEU A 96 -9.04 -1.97 -0.95
N ILE A 97 -9.69 -0.81 -0.91
CA ILE A 97 -10.02 -0.05 -2.12
C ILE A 97 -8.75 0.51 -2.77
N THR A 98 -8.75 0.61 -4.10
CA THR A 98 -7.67 1.20 -4.90
C THR A 98 -8.22 2.10 -6.01
N PRO A 99 -7.86 3.39 -6.06
CA PRO A 99 -6.98 4.09 -5.13
C PRO A 99 -7.54 4.19 -3.69
N GLY A 100 -6.69 3.98 -2.68
CA GLY A 100 -6.99 4.28 -1.29
C GLY A 100 -7.09 5.78 -1.10
N TYR A 101 -8.28 6.27 -0.81
CA TYR A 101 -8.51 7.69 -0.60
C TYR A 101 -9.56 7.87 0.52
N PRO A 102 -9.36 8.80 1.47
CA PRO A 102 -10.34 9.07 2.51
C PRO A 102 -11.66 9.57 1.91
N THR A 103 -12.73 8.79 2.05
CA THR A 103 -14.09 9.19 1.63
C THR A 103 -14.97 9.43 2.85
N PRO A 104 -15.83 10.47 2.86
CA PRO A 104 -16.78 10.70 3.95
C PRO A 104 -18.03 9.80 3.87
N TYR A 105 -18.12 8.96 2.84
CA TYR A 105 -19.23 8.06 2.56
C TYR A 105 -18.71 6.67 2.14
N ILE A 106 -19.58 5.67 2.11
CA ILE A 106 -19.25 4.31 1.64
C ILE A 106 -19.04 4.36 0.11
N PRO A 107 -17.86 3.97 -0.39
CA PRO A 107 -17.53 4.15 -1.80
C PRO A 107 -18.41 3.32 -2.73
N TYR A 108 -18.69 3.87 -3.92
CA TYR A 108 -19.23 3.14 -5.05
C TYR A 108 -18.07 2.70 -5.94
N LEU A 109 -17.83 1.39 -5.96
CA LEU A 109 -16.64 0.79 -6.54
C LEU A 109 -16.82 0.58 -8.05
N PRO A 110 -15.91 1.12 -8.89
CA PRO A 110 -15.81 0.71 -10.29
C PRO A 110 -15.13 -0.66 -10.43
N GLU A 111 -15.05 -1.16 -11.68
CA GLU A 111 -14.33 -2.39 -11.99
C GLU A 111 -12.87 -2.35 -11.50
N LYS A 112 -12.35 -3.47 -10.98
CA LYS A 112 -10.95 -3.65 -10.55
C LYS A 112 -10.45 -2.57 -9.57
N SER A 113 -11.33 -2.10 -8.66
CA SER A 113 -10.99 -1.12 -7.64
C SER A 113 -10.93 -1.69 -6.22
N LEU A 114 -10.97 -3.01 -6.05
CA LEU A 114 -10.96 -3.67 -4.74
C LEU A 114 -9.97 -4.83 -4.68
N VAL A 115 -9.03 -4.79 -3.73
CA VAL A 115 -8.29 -5.97 -3.28
C VAL A 115 -8.94 -6.47 -2.00
N ILE A 116 -9.23 -7.77 -1.88
CA ILE A 116 -9.81 -8.35 -0.67
C ILE A 116 -8.79 -9.24 0.03
N VAL A 117 -8.58 -9.02 1.34
CA VAL A 117 -7.79 -9.92 2.19
C VAL A 117 -8.74 -10.79 3.00
N VAL A 118 -8.62 -12.10 2.86
CA VAL A 118 -9.44 -13.09 3.54
C VAL A 118 -8.59 -14.00 4.42
N ASP A 119 -9.17 -14.48 5.51
CA ASP A 119 -8.50 -15.38 6.46
C ASP A 119 -8.19 -16.74 5.82
N GLU A 120 -9.24 -17.38 5.28
CA GLU A 120 -9.18 -18.69 4.68
C GLU A 120 -10.01 -18.72 3.41
N MET A 121 -9.38 -19.12 2.30
CA MET A 121 -10.02 -19.31 1.00
C MET A 121 -9.17 -20.21 0.11
N GLY A 122 -9.84 -21.01 -0.73
CA GLY A 122 -9.18 -21.79 -1.78
C GLY A 122 -9.12 -21.05 -3.12
N LYS A 123 -8.16 -21.41 -3.97
CA LYS A 123 -7.93 -20.79 -5.28
C LYS A 123 -9.17 -20.77 -6.19
N GLY A 124 -9.94 -21.87 -6.24
CA GLY A 124 -11.16 -21.95 -7.06
C GLY A 124 -12.24 -20.94 -6.66
N CYS A 125 -12.44 -20.71 -5.36
CA CYS A 125 -13.36 -19.69 -4.86
C CYS A 125 -12.86 -18.28 -5.19
N ALA A 126 -11.55 -18.03 -5.05
CA ALA A 126 -10.94 -16.75 -5.41
C ALA A 126 -11.09 -16.42 -6.91
N GLU A 127 -10.87 -17.40 -7.80
CA GLU A 127 -11.07 -17.26 -9.24
C GLU A 127 -12.54 -17.01 -9.59
N ARG A 128 -13.46 -17.69 -8.89
CA ARG A 128 -14.90 -17.44 -9.02
C ARG A 128 -15.28 -16.02 -8.62
N ILE A 129 -14.74 -15.50 -7.51
CA ILE A 129 -14.95 -14.11 -7.08
C ILE A 129 -14.51 -13.13 -8.16
N LEU A 130 -13.31 -13.27 -8.74
CA LEU A 130 -12.86 -12.37 -9.80
C LEU A 130 -13.73 -12.41 -11.06
N ARG A 131 -14.26 -13.58 -11.40
CA ARG A 131 -15.12 -13.75 -12.56
C ARG A 131 -16.51 -13.15 -12.35
N GLU A 132 -17.08 -13.31 -11.15
CA GLU A 132 -18.48 -12.97 -10.86
C GLU A 132 -18.65 -11.58 -10.21
N VAL A 133 -17.57 -11.00 -9.65
CA VAL A 133 -17.57 -9.71 -8.95
C VAL A 133 -16.55 -8.76 -9.60
N PRO A 134 -16.94 -8.00 -10.65
CA PRO A 134 -16.00 -7.22 -11.48
C PRO A 134 -15.20 -6.16 -10.72
N GLU A 135 -15.71 -5.65 -9.60
CA GLU A 135 -15.02 -4.67 -8.76
C GLU A 135 -13.77 -5.26 -8.09
N VAL A 136 -13.72 -6.58 -7.90
CA VAL A 136 -12.57 -7.26 -7.30
C VAL A 136 -11.43 -7.34 -8.32
N LYS A 137 -10.30 -6.74 -7.95
CA LYS A 137 -9.03 -6.74 -8.68
C LYS A 137 -8.16 -7.93 -8.29
N GLY A 138 -8.17 -8.31 -7.03
CA GLY A 138 -7.32 -9.37 -6.49
C GLY A 138 -7.80 -9.91 -5.16
N VAL A 139 -7.47 -11.17 -4.90
CA VAL A 139 -7.85 -11.90 -3.67
C VAL A 139 -6.58 -12.39 -2.99
N LEU A 140 -6.37 -11.93 -1.76
CA LEU A 140 -5.25 -12.29 -0.91
C LEU A 140 -5.72 -13.17 0.24
N LYS A 141 -4.93 -14.20 0.58
CA LYS A 141 -5.12 -15.02 1.77
C LYS A 141 -4.09 -14.68 2.84
N GLY A 142 -4.57 -14.44 4.06
CA GLY A 142 -3.76 -14.36 5.26
C GLY A 142 -4.43 -13.54 6.37
N ASP A 143 -3.71 -13.35 7.47
CA ASP A 143 -4.24 -12.68 8.66
C ASP A 143 -3.98 -11.16 8.57
N PRO A 144 -5.02 -10.31 8.43
CA PRO A 144 -4.87 -8.86 8.41
C PRO A 144 -4.30 -8.28 9.71
N LYS A 145 -4.25 -9.05 10.80
CA LYS A 145 -3.65 -8.63 12.08
C LYS A 145 -2.15 -8.88 12.15
N LYS A 146 -1.60 -9.70 11.25
CA LYS A 146 -0.15 -9.94 11.18
C LYS A 146 0.52 -8.85 10.34
N THR A 147 1.67 -8.39 10.82
CA THR A 147 2.51 -7.43 10.10
C THR A 147 3.15 -8.12 8.90
N VAL A 148 2.79 -7.70 7.70
CA VAL A 148 3.44 -8.10 6.44
C VAL A 148 4.75 -7.33 6.26
N GLY A 149 5.81 -8.04 5.87
CA GLY A 149 7.15 -7.51 5.67
C GLY A 149 8.20 -8.18 6.56
N LEU A 150 9.37 -7.56 6.65
CA LEU A 150 10.50 -7.99 7.47
C LEU A 150 10.74 -6.96 8.58
N LYS A 151 10.77 -7.40 9.85
CA LYS A 151 10.94 -6.50 11.00
C LYS A 151 12.38 -6.07 11.22
N ASP A 152 13.30 -7.02 11.09
CA ASP A 152 14.75 -6.85 11.21
C ASP A 152 15.46 -8.02 10.51
N SER A 153 16.79 -7.98 10.41
CA SER A 153 17.59 -9.04 9.78
C SER A 153 17.62 -10.38 10.53
N ARG A 154 17.04 -10.45 11.73
CA ARG A 154 17.00 -11.66 12.58
C ARG A 154 15.63 -12.32 12.60
N SER A 155 14.63 -11.69 11.98
CA SER A 155 13.23 -12.13 11.96
C SER A 155 12.87 -12.83 10.66
N ASP A 156 11.87 -13.72 10.71
CA ASP A 156 11.24 -14.24 9.51
C ASP A 156 10.27 -13.20 8.91
N SER A 157 10.23 -13.12 7.58
CA SER A 157 9.25 -12.31 6.88
C SER A 157 7.87 -12.96 6.89
N TYR A 158 6.82 -12.15 6.92
CA TYR A 158 5.45 -12.60 6.67
C TYR A 158 4.88 -11.93 5.42
N VAL A 159 4.24 -12.70 4.55
CA VAL A 159 3.56 -12.22 3.33
C VAL A 159 2.19 -12.87 3.20
N TYR A 160 1.27 -12.20 2.53
CA TYR A 160 0.02 -12.83 2.10
C TYR A 160 0.25 -13.71 0.86
N GLU A 161 -0.64 -14.68 0.68
CA GLU A 161 -0.70 -15.46 -0.55
C GLU A 161 -1.65 -14.77 -1.54
N LEU A 162 -1.19 -14.52 -2.77
CA LEU A 162 -2.07 -14.07 -3.85
C LEU A 162 -2.76 -15.27 -4.47
N LEU A 163 -4.04 -15.47 -4.16
CA LEU A 163 -4.83 -16.58 -4.69
C LEU A 163 -5.24 -16.36 -6.15
N SER A 164 -5.62 -15.12 -6.50
CA SER A 164 -6.01 -14.78 -7.85
C SER A 164 -5.96 -13.26 -8.11
N GLY A 165 -5.73 -12.87 -9.37
CA GLY A 165 -5.82 -11.48 -9.83
C GLY A 165 -4.56 -10.66 -9.58
N CYS A 166 -4.75 -9.41 -9.14
CA CYS A 166 -3.66 -8.46 -8.89
C CYS A 166 -3.88 -7.69 -7.58
N ASP A 167 -2.84 -7.62 -6.76
CA ASP A 167 -2.82 -6.95 -5.46
C ASP A 167 -2.12 -5.59 -5.46
N MET A 168 -1.71 -5.10 -6.65
CA MET A 168 -1.14 -3.77 -6.78
C MET A 168 -2.18 -2.72 -6.41
N ARG A 169 -1.94 -2.01 -5.31
CA ARG A 169 -2.84 -1.00 -4.75
C ARG A 169 -2.14 0.34 -4.74
N CYS A 170 -2.85 1.40 -5.11
CA CYS A 170 -2.37 2.78 -4.94
C CYS A 170 -3.01 3.36 -3.69
N ASP A 171 -2.25 3.98 -2.81
CA ASP A 171 -2.70 4.89 -1.77
C ASP A 171 -2.53 6.33 -2.22
N ILE A 172 -3.46 7.21 -1.86
CA ILE A 172 -3.32 8.65 -2.03
C ILE A 172 -3.14 9.23 -0.64
N VAL A 173 -1.94 9.75 -0.41
CA VAL A 173 -1.50 10.28 0.89
C VAL A 173 -1.48 11.80 0.80
N PRO A 174 -2.38 12.50 1.54
CA PRO A 174 -2.33 13.95 1.63
C PRO A 174 -1.04 14.42 2.30
N SER A 175 -0.43 15.47 1.75
CA SER A 175 0.72 16.17 2.32
C SER A 175 0.55 17.69 2.11
N PRO A 176 1.11 18.55 2.99
CA PRO A 176 1.17 19.99 2.78
C PRO A 176 1.73 20.41 1.40
N SER A 177 2.64 19.64 0.81
CA SER A 177 3.20 19.87 -0.53
C SER A 177 2.36 19.25 -1.67
N GLY A 178 1.11 18.85 -1.40
CA GLY A 178 0.22 18.19 -2.36
C GLY A 178 0.13 16.68 -2.16
N ASN A 179 -0.81 16.04 -2.84
CA ASN A 179 -1.05 14.60 -2.71
C ASN A 179 0.09 13.76 -3.28
N ILE A 180 0.39 12.64 -2.62
CA ILE A 180 1.41 11.67 -3.02
C ILE A 180 0.70 10.35 -3.35
N CYS A 181 1.06 9.74 -4.49
CA CYS A 181 0.55 8.42 -4.88
C CYS A 181 1.55 7.33 -4.48
N ILE A 182 1.14 6.42 -3.60
CA ILE A 182 2.00 5.35 -3.06
C ILE A 182 1.44 3.99 -3.50
N TYR A 183 2.07 3.38 -4.49
CA TYR A 183 1.82 2.03 -4.93
C TYR A 183 2.46 0.99 -4.00
N LYS A 184 1.72 -0.11 -3.79
CA LYS A 184 2.11 -1.24 -2.94
C LYS A 184 1.64 -2.54 -3.58
N ASN A 185 2.52 -3.54 -3.66
CA ASN A 185 2.08 -4.94 -3.78
C ASN A 185 1.58 -5.37 -2.41
N GLN A 186 0.27 -5.38 -2.22
CA GLN A 186 -0.32 -5.50 -0.89
C GLN A 186 -0.01 -6.83 -0.19
N LYS A 187 0.37 -7.89 -0.94
CA LYS A 187 0.81 -9.16 -0.37
C LYS A 187 2.17 -9.08 0.34
N GLU A 188 3.02 -8.12 -0.06
CA GLU A 188 4.42 -7.98 0.35
C GLU A 188 4.65 -6.75 1.26
N ILE A 189 3.66 -5.86 1.38
CA ILE A 189 3.76 -4.59 2.13
C ILE A 189 2.66 -4.53 3.19
N HIS A 190 3.01 -4.01 4.38
CA HIS A 190 2.06 -3.80 5.47
C HIS A 190 0.86 -2.94 5.05
N ILE A 191 -0.33 -3.29 5.53
CA ILE A 191 -1.56 -2.53 5.30
C ILE A 191 -1.54 -1.29 6.19
N GLU A 192 -1.52 -0.13 5.57
CA GLU A 192 -1.79 1.14 6.23
C GLU A 192 -2.98 1.79 5.56
N PHE A 193 -4.01 2.12 6.34
CA PHE A 193 -5.18 2.79 5.80
C PHE A 193 -4.89 4.28 5.60
N SER A 194 -5.22 4.78 4.41
CA SER A 194 -5.14 6.21 4.09
C SER A 194 -6.02 7.00 5.08
N ARG A 195 -5.46 8.06 5.67
CA ARG A 195 -6.15 8.96 6.59
C ARG A 195 -6.26 10.34 5.97
N SER A 196 -7.24 11.13 6.39
CA SER A 196 -7.43 12.51 5.93
C SER A 196 -6.27 13.43 6.32
N ASN A 197 -5.53 13.07 7.37
CA ASN A 197 -4.29 13.69 7.79
C ASN A 197 -3.19 12.64 7.94
N SER A 198 -1.94 13.04 7.72
CA SER A 198 -0.77 12.18 7.93
C SER A 198 0.11 12.78 9.02
N PRO A 199 -0.13 12.43 10.31
CA PRO A 199 0.66 12.98 11.42
C PRO A 199 2.17 12.73 11.27
N LYS A 200 2.54 11.60 10.64
CA LYS A 200 3.94 11.25 10.35
C LYS A 200 4.58 12.28 9.41
N ILE A 201 3.89 12.60 8.31
CA ILE A 201 4.35 13.61 7.33
C ILE A 201 4.38 15.00 7.96
N GLU A 202 3.31 15.41 8.64
CA GLU A 202 3.25 16.73 9.30
C GLU A 202 4.41 16.93 10.29
N LYS A 203 4.72 15.88 11.08
CA LYS A 203 5.86 15.90 12.02
C LYS A 203 7.19 16.09 11.30
N ILE A 204 7.43 15.36 10.22
CA ILE A 204 8.68 15.45 9.45
C ILE A 204 8.81 16.83 8.80
N LEU A 205 7.76 17.31 8.13
CA LEU A 205 7.81 18.60 7.44
C LEU A 205 7.99 19.78 8.40
N ARG A 206 7.42 19.70 9.61
CA ARG A 206 7.66 20.70 10.67
C ARG A 206 9.12 20.71 11.15
N ILE A 207 9.80 19.57 11.15
CA ILE A 207 11.22 19.50 11.54
C ILE A 207 12.10 19.94 10.39
N GLN A 208 11.81 19.48 9.17
CA GLN A 208 12.45 19.91 7.93
C GLN A 208 12.42 21.43 7.75
N SER A 209 11.33 22.11 8.11
CA SER A 209 11.22 23.57 8.01
C SER A 209 12.17 24.37 8.93
N LYS A 210 12.91 23.71 9.83
CA LYS A 210 13.95 24.35 10.65
C LYS A 210 15.29 24.48 9.92
N TYR A 211 15.46 23.75 8.82
CA TYR A 211 16.70 23.66 8.06
C TYR A 211 16.50 24.34 6.70
N ASP A 212 17.58 24.92 6.16
CA ASP A 212 17.59 25.40 4.78
C ASP A 212 17.96 24.24 3.84
N SER A 213 16.98 23.72 3.10
CA SER A 213 17.14 22.60 2.15
C SER A 213 17.90 21.39 2.72
N PRO A 214 17.34 20.63 3.69
CA PRO A 214 18.10 19.61 4.41
C PRO A 214 18.40 18.35 3.58
N LYS A 215 19.45 17.64 4.02
CA LYS A 215 19.72 16.25 3.63
C LYS A 215 19.04 15.29 4.60
N ILE A 216 18.28 14.34 4.07
CA ILE A 216 17.43 13.45 4.86
C ILE A 216 17.81 11.99 4.61
N LEU A 217 17.89 11.21 5.67
CA LEU A 217 18.06 9.76 5.62
C LEU A 217 16.77 9.09 6.11
N ASP A 218 15.96 8.59 5.19
CA ASP A 218 14.77 7.78 5.45
C ASP A 218 15.17 6.31 5.60
N SER A 219 15.45 5.89 6.84
CA SER A 219 16.27 4.69 7.10
C SER A 219 15.51 3.36 7.12
N THR A 220 14.19 3.43 7.24
CA THR A 220 13.23 2.32 7.19
C THR A 220 12.08 2.74 6.29
N CYS A 221 12.41 3.10 5.06
CA CYS A 221 11.55 3.93 4.21
C CYS A 221 10.28 3.21 3.73
N GLY A 222 10.20 1.88 3.84
CA GLY A 222 9.08 1.11 3.36
C GLY A 222 8.83 1.41 1.87
N PRO A 223 7.61 1.81 1.47
CA PRO A 223 7.30 2.20 0.09
C PRO A 223 7.74 3.64 -0.27
N GLY A 224 8.49 4.33 0.60
CA GLY A 224 9.11 5.63 0.35
C GLY A 224 8.24 6.84 0.68
N THR A 225 7.12 6.67 1.39
CA THR A 225 6.14 7.74 1.63
C THR A 225 6.76 8.98 2.27
N LEU A 226 7.57 8.81 3.31
CA LEU A 226 8.11 9.91 4.12
C LEU A 226 9.22 10.65 3.36
N GLY A 227 10.19 9.92 2.79
CA GLY A 227 11.22 10.52 1.94
C GLY A 227 10.68 11.20 0.68
N ILE A 228 9.64 10.66 0.02
CA ILE A 228 8.99 11.32 -1.12
C ILE A 228 8.29 12.62 -0.69
N ALA A 229 7.64 12.62 0.48
CA ALA A 229 7.06 13.85 1.02
C ALA A 229 8.14 14.90 1.26
N SER A 230 9.27 14.50 1.84
CA SER A 230 10.43 15.36 2.04
C SER A 230 11.02 15.91 0.74
N LEU A 231 11.16 15.10 -0.31
CA LEU A 231 11.59 15.56 -1.64
C LEU A 231 10.63 16.60 -2.24
N LYS A 232 9.32 16.40 -2.08
CA LYS A 232 8.29 17.36 -2.53
C LYS A 232 8.26 18.64 -1.67
N SER A 233 8.93 18.65 -0.53
CA SER A 233 9.07 19.80 0.36
C SER A 233 10.49 20.36 0.36
N ASP A 234 11.17 20.31 -0.78
CA ASP A 234 12.47 20.95 -1.04
C ASP A 234 13.66 20.39 -0.23
N ALA A 235 13.63 19.11 0.15
CA ALA A 235 14.85 18.45 0.62
C ALA A 235 15.95 18.53 -0.46
N GLN A 236 17.19 18.85 -0.05
CA GLN A 236 18.32 18.91 -0.98
C GLN A 236 18.67 17.51 -1.49
N LYS A 237 18.67 16.52 -0.59
CA LYS A 237 18.92 15.12 -0.90
C LYS A 237 18.12 14.23 0.03
N VAL A 238 17.59 13.13 -0.47
CA VAL A 238 16.99 12.07 0.35
C VAL A 238 17.66 10.74 0.05
N VAL A 239 18.19 10.08 1.08
CA VAL A 239 18.62 8.68 1.00
C VAL A 239 17.50 7.82 1.54
N PHE A 240 16.98 6.94 0.71
CA PHE A 240 16.00 5.93 1.07
C PHE A 240 16.73 4.63 1.38
N ASN A 241 16.45 4.01 2.52
CA ASN A 241 16.93 2.68 2.84
C ASN A 241 15.80 1.82 3.39
N ASP A 242 15.74 0.57 2.98
CA ASP A 242 14.94 -0.45 3.66
C ASP A 242 15.64 -1.79 3.52
N ILE A 243 15.55 -2.63 4.55
CA ILE A 243 16.13 -3.98 4.49
C ILE A 243 15.26 -4.94 3.64
N TRP A 244 13.99 -4.59 3.40
CA TRP A 244 13.03 -5.43 2.70
C TRP A 244 13.03 -5.14 1.18
N PRO A 245 13.53 -6.06 0.33
CA PRO A 245 13.62 -5.80 -1.11
C PRO A 245 12.29 -5.41 -1.79
N PRO A 246 11.13 -6.01 -1.45
CA PRO A 246 9.85 -5.55 -1.99
C PRO A 246 9.48 -4.12 -1.61
N ALA A 247 9.89 -3.63 -0.44
CA ALA A 247 9.69 -2.23 -0.05
C ALA A 247 10.55 -1.30 -0.91
N VAL A 248 11.82 -1.64 -1.12
CA VAL A 248 12.72 -0.93 -2.04
C VAL A 248 12.16 -0.91 -3.46
N GLU A 249 11.66 -2.03 -3.99
CA GLU A 249 10.99 -2.07 -5.30
C GLU A 249 9.83 -1.08 -5.39
N MET A 250 9.00 -1.00 -4.35
CA MET A 250 7.88 -0.05 -4.31
C MET A 250 8.37 1.39 -4.21
N THR A 251 9.42 1.67 -3.44
CA THR A 251 10.06 3.00 -3.37
C THR A 251 10.50 3.47 -4.75
N LEU A 252 11.15 2.62 -5.55
CA LEU A 252 11.54 2.96 -6.92
C LEU A 252 10.35 3.31 -7.81
N ILE A 253 9.28 2.49 -7.76
CA ILE A 253 8.04 2.76 -8.51
C ILE A 253 7.41 4.07 -8.05
N ASN A 254 7.38 4.34 -6.74
CA ASN A 254 6.74 5.51 -6.18
C ASN A 254 7.51 6.79 -6.47
N LEU A 255 8.84 6.74 -6.54
CA LEU A 255 9.65 7.87 -7.01
C LEU A 255 9.25 8.25 -8.44
N GLU A 256 9.26 7.29 -9.38
CA GLU A 256 8.86 7.51 -10.77
C GLU A 256 7.42 8.03 -10.90
N VAL A 257 6.47 7.39 -10.21
CA VAL A 257 5.05 7.79 -10.20
C VAL A 257 4.85 9.22 -9.72
N ASN A 258 5.65 9.67 -8.75
CA ASN A 258 5.55 11.01 -8.17
C ASN A 258 6.42 12.06 -8.87
N GLY A 259 7.03 11.72 -10.02
CA GLY A 259 7.77 12.64 -10.87
C GLY A 259 9.26 12.75 -10.57
N PHE A 260 9.84 11.75 -9.90
CA PHE A 260 11.28 11.66 -9.63
C PHE A 260 11.89 10.53 -10.49
N PRO A 261 12.50 10.86 -11.65
CA PRO A 261 13.06 9.86 -12.54
C PRO A 261 14.12 9.00 -11.85
N VAL A 262 14.04 7.68 -12.04
CA VAL A 262 14.94 6.71 -11.38
C VAL A 262 15.93 6.14 -12.39
N GLU A 263 17.21 6.24 -12.05
CA GLU A 263 18.30 5.51 -12.68
C GLU A 263 18.64 4.27 -11.85
N ARG A 264 18.38 3.08 -12.39
CA ARG A 264 18.74 1.82 -11.72
C ARG A 264 20.21 1.52 -11.95
N LEU A 265 20.96 1.38 -10.86
CA LEU A 265 22.40 1.13 -10.88
C LEU A 265 22.72 -0.37 -10.79
N VAL A 266 21.82 -1.14 -10.17
CA VAL A 266 21.95 -2.59 -10.03
C VAL A 266 20.93 -3.29 -10.93
N ASN A 267 21.42 -4.14 -11.85
CA ASN A 267 20.58 -5.18 -12.44
C ASN A 267 20.23 -6.17 -11.32
N MET A 268 18.97 -6.64 -11.22
CA MET A 268 18.46 -7.51 -10.14
C MET A 268 19.20 -8.87 -9.94
N ASN A 269 20.34 -9.06 -10.60
CA ASN A 269 21.25 -10.18 -10.46
C ASN A 269 22.43 -9.91 -9.49
N ASN A 270 22.64 -8.66 -9.04
CA ASN A 270 23.65 -8.37 -8.02
C ASN A 270 23.04 -8.55 -6.65
N THR A 271 23.11 -9.79 -6.20
CA THR A 271 22.56 -10.22 -4.93
C THR A 271 23.68 -10.49 -3.94
N ASN A 272 23.43 -10.27 -2.65
CA ASN A 272 24.29 -10.81 -1.60
C ASN A 272 24.42 -12.35 -1.75
N PRO A 273 25.33 -13.03 -1.02
CA PRO A 273 25.50 -14.48 -1.11
C PRO A 273 24.22 -15.31 -0.85
N LYS A 274 23.14 -14.68 -0.37
CA LYS A 274 21.82 -15.28 -0.16
C LYS A 274 20.81 -15.00 -1.29
N GLY A 275 21.21 -14.33 -2.37
CA GLY A 275 20.30 -14.05 -3.49
C GLY A 275 19.40 -12.82 -3.29
N GLN A 276 19.73 -11.89 -2.37
CA GLN A 276 18.92 -10.70 -2.06
C GLN A 276 19.59 -9.40 -2.52
N LEU A 277 18.81 -8.38 -2.87
CA LEU A 277 19.32 -7.02 -3.13
C LEU A 277 20.15 -6.52 -1.94
N ASP A 278 21.27 -5.86 -2.23
CA ASP A 278 22.20 -5.35 -1.21
C ASP A 278 22.93 -4.11 -1.74
N GLY A 279 23.20 -3.14 -0.86
CA GLY A 279 23.88 -1.89 -1.21
C GLY A 279 23.01 -0.84 -1.92
N LEU A 280 23.67 0.06 -2.66
CA LEU A 280 23.04 1.09 -3.49
C LEU A 280 22.35 0.47 -4.71
N ILE A 281 21.03 0.63 -4.81
CA ILE A 281 20.19 0.00 -5.83
C ILE A 281 19.90 0.95 -7.00
N ALA A 282 19.63 2.22 -6.70
CA ALA A 282 19.25 3.23 -7.67
C ALA A 282 19.55 4.64 -7.20
N SER A 283 19.57 5.59 -8.12
CA SER A 283 19.76 7.01 -7.86
C SER A 283 18.87 7.89 -8.73
N GLY A 284 18.79 9.15 -8.39
CA GLY A 284 18.27 10.23 -9.23
C GLY A 284 18.89 11.56 -8.78
N ASP A 285 18.42 12.67 -9.35
CA ASP A 285 19.02 14.01 -9.16
C ASP A 285 19.23 14.38 -7.67
N LYS A 286 18.23 14.10 -6.83
CA LYS A 286 18.22 14.44 -5.40
C LYS A 286 18.05 13.24 -4.48
N PHE A 287 18.28 12.02 -4.95
CA PHE A 287 18.07 10.85 -4.10
C PHE A 287 18.96 9.65 -4.46
N GLU A 288 19.13 8.79 -3.47
CA GLU A 288 19.70 7.46 -3.60
C GLU A 288 18.79 6.46 -2.88
N VAL A 289 18.75 5.22 -3.35
CA VAL A 289 17.94 4.15 -2.77
C VAL A 289 18.83 2.95 -2.48
N TYR A 290 18.90 2.54 -1.22
CA TYR A 290 19.68 1.42 -0.72
C TYR A 290 18.75 0.29 -0.25
N CYS A 291 19.26 -0.94 -0.30
CA CYS A 291 18.61 -2.12 0.27
C CYS A 291 19.55 -2.75 1.30
N MET A 292 19.62 -2.22 2.52
CA MET A 292 20.57 -2.68 3.52
C MET A 292 19.97 -2.71 4.93
N ASP A 293 20.59 -3.52 5.78
CA ASP A 293 20.47 -3.33 7.21
C ASP A 293 21.06 -1.97 7.59
N ILE A 294 20.33 -1.17 8.37
CA ILE A 294 20.77 0.17 8.78
C ILE A 294 22.12 0.15 9.51
N ARG A 295 22.43 -0.97 10.19
CA ARG A 295 23.68 -1.16 10.94
C ARG A 295 24.88 -1.29 10.03
N ASP A 296 24.66 -1.71 8.79
CA ASP A 296 25.69 -1.86 7.77
C ASP A 296 25.75 -0.62 6.86
N LEU A 297 24.59 0.02 6.62
CA LEU A 297 24.46 1.24 5.80
C LEU A 297 25.42 2.37 6.23
N VAL A 298 25.69 2.50 7.54
CA VAL A 298 26.59 3.54 8.07
C VAL A 298 28.02 3.43 7.56
N ASN A 299 28.43 2.26 7.08
CA ASN A 299 29.76 2.05 6.54
C ASN A 299 29.85 2.42 5.05
N ASP A 300 28.71 2.50 4.36
CA ASP A 300 28.62 2.78 2.93
C ASP A 300 28.36 4.28 2.67
N LEU A 301 27.71 4.97 3.61
CA LEU A 301 27.43 6.40 3.51
C LEU A 301 28.62 7.25 3.97
N ASN A 302 29.17 8.04 3.05
CA ASN A 302 30.33 8.91 3.30
C ASN A 302 29.96 10.38 3.62
N GLU A 303 28.69 10.67 3.92
CA GLU A 303 28.21 12.03 4.20
C GLU A 303 27.36 12.10 5.48
N LYS A 304 27.17 13.33 5.98
CA LYS A 304 26.28 13.61 7.11
C LYS A 304 24.92 14.10 6.60
N PHE A 305 23.90 13.82 7.41
CA PHE A 305 22.51 14.19 7.17
C PHE A 305 22.02 15.11 8.27
N ASP A 306 21.13 16.02 7.93
CA ASP A 306 20.50 16.90 8.92
C ASP A 306 19.45 16.13 9.71
N ILE A 307 18.68 15.28 9.03
CA ILE A 307 17.56 14.53 9.61
C ILE A 307 17.67 13.05 9.27
N GLY A 308 17.57 12.18 10.29
CA GLY A 308 17.36 10.74 10.14
C GLY A 308 15.96 10.33 10.57
N ILE A 309 15.27 9.50 9.79
CA ILE A 309 13.91 9.02 10.08
C ILE A 309 13.97 7.53 10.40
N VAL A 310 13.35 7.14 11.52
CA VAL A 310 13.15 5.74 11.94
C VAL A 310 11.65 5.50 12.12
N ASP A 311 11.06 4.71 11.23
CA ASP A 311 9.64 4.31 11.24
C ASP A 311 9.56 2.77 11.21
N THR A 312 9.79 2.16 12.38
CA THR A 312 9.75 0.71 12.52
C THR A 312 8.32 0.21 12.72
N PHE A 313 8.08 -1.06 12.45
CA PHE A 313 6.80 -1.68 12.78
C PHE A 313 6.49 -1.60 14.28
N PRO A 314 5.20 -1.53 14.66
CA PRO A 314 4.80 -1.59 16.06
C PRO A 314 5.42 -2.77 16.81
N GLY A 315 6.08 -2.48 17.94
CA GLY A 315 6.73 -3.48 18.80
C GLY A 315 8.17 -3.84 18.41
N VAL A 316 8.75 -3.21 17.39
CA VAL A 316 10.18 -3.31 17.08
C VAL A 316 10.97 -2.27 17.89
N GLU A 317 11.99 -2.71 18.62
CA GLU A 317 12.88 -1.82 19.36
C GLU A 317 13.75 -0.98 18.42
N ASN A 318 13.80 0.33 18.63
CA ASN A 318 14.49 1.28 17.75
C ASN A 318 15.90 1.69 18.23
N GLN A 319 16.37 1.19 19.39
CA GLN A 319 17.62 1.66 20.00
C GLN A 319 18.85 1.43 19.11
N GLU A 320 18.95 0.26 18.46
CA GLU A 320 20.07 -0.04 17.55
C GLU A 320 20.02 0.83 16.28
N PHE A 321 18.83 1.11 15.77
CA PHE A 321 18.60 1.97 14.61
C PHE A 321 19.05 3.41 14.91
N VAL A 322 18.57 3.95 16.04
CA VAL A 322 18.93 5.31 16.52
C VAL A 322 20.43 5.42 16.78
N LYS A 323 21.04 4.40 17.40
CA LYS A 323 22.49 4.38 17.64
C LYS A 323 23.27 4.44 16.32
N SER A 324 22.87 3.66 15.33
CA SER A 324 23.52 3.65 14.01
C SER A 324 23.39 5.03 13.34
N LEU A 325 22.18 5.59 13.30
CA LEU A 325 21.93 6.91 12.73
C LEU A 325 22.60 8.07 13.47
N SER A 326 22.84 7.96 14.78
CA SER A 326 23.48 9.03 15.57
C SER A 326 24.90 9.35 15.09
N THR A 327 25.51 8.43 14.35
CA THR A 327 26.80 8.65 13.73
C THR A 327 26.70 9.46 12.44
N LEU A 328 25.54 9.49 11.76
CA LEU A 328 25.34 10.13 10.46
C LEU A 328 24.44 11.37 10.51
N CYS A 329 23.48 11.42 11.43
CA CYS A 329 22.39 12.38 11.45
C CYS A 329 22.51 13.37 12.62
N GLN A 330 22.20 14.65 12.39
CA GLN A 330 22.16 15.66 13.45
C GLN A 330 20.91 15.53 14.33
N GLU A 331 19.73 15.40 13.73
CA GLU A 331 18.45 15.19 14.41
C GLU A 331 17.85 13.84 13.97
N ILE A 332 17.40 13.02 14.92
CA ILE A 332 16.76 11.73 14.64
C ILE A 332 15.30 11.78 15.05
N ILE A 333 14.42 11.42 14.11
CA ILE A 333 12.98 11.39 14.29
C ILE A 333 12.54 9.93 14.34
N ILE A 334 11.95 9.55 15.47
CA ILE A 334 11.23 8.28 15.60
C ILE A 334 9.75 8.54 15.31
N ILE A 335 9.16 7.70 14.47
CA ILE A 335 7.77 7.78 14.03
C ILE A 335 6.89 6.79 14.79
#